data_AF-A0A969MLS7-F1
#
_entry.id   AF-A0A969MLS7-F1
#
_cell.length_a   1.000
_cell.length_b   1.000
_cell.length_c   1.000
_cell.angle_alpha   90.00
_cell.angle_beta   90.00
_cell.angle_gamma   90.00
#
_symmetry.space_group_name_H-M   'P 1'
#
loop_
_entity.id
_entity.type
_entity.pdbx_description
1 polymer ?
#
loop_
_entity_poly.entity_id
_entity_poly.type
_entity_poly.pdbx_seq_one_letter_code
_entity_poly.pdbx_strand_id
1 'polypeptide(L)'
;MNIETLEAEIEKLRVEFEQRKRELQIQFAKANNPYKVGDILQDNYKIGRVTSIVTYLSKEPQMIYKVVLLNKDLTEKKKNNIGQIFQQNVKAKLN
;
A
#
# COMPACT_ATOMS: atom_id res chain seq x y z
N MET A 1 -31.20 16.26 27.01
CA MET A 1 -30.42 15.17 26.40
C MET A 1 -29.98 14.27 27.53
N ASN A 2 -30.30 12.98 27.50
CA ASN A 2 -29.90 12.05 28.57
C ASN A 2 -28.47 11.56 28.30
N ILE A 3 -27.81 11.00 29.31
CA ILE A 3 -26.41 10.53 29.20
C ILE A 3 -26.27 9.47 28.08
N GLU A 4 -27.23 8.57 27.96
CA GLU A 4 -27.26 7.51 26.95
C GLU A 4 -27.29 8.06 25.51
N THR A 5 -28.00 9.17 25.27
CA THR A 5 -27.99 9.84 23.95
C THR A 5 -26.66 10.49 23.63
N LEU A 6 -25.98 11.06 24.64
CA LEU A 6 -24.65 11.66 24.46
C LEU A 6 -23.58 10.60 24.16
N GLU A 7 -23.63 9.44 24.83
CA GLU A 7 -22.71 8.33 24.59
C GLU A 7 -22.86 7.76 23.18
N ALA A 8 -24.10 7.57 22.72
CA ALA A 8 -24.37 7.11 21.36
C ALA A 8 -23.88 8.11 20.29
N GLU A 9 -24.03 9.41 20.55
CA GLU A 9 -23.56 10.46 19.64
C GLU A 9 -22.03 10.55 19.58
N ILE A 10 -21.34 10.37 20.71
CA ILE A 10 -19.87 10.30 20.76
C ILE A 10 -19.36 9.10 19.95
N GLU A 11 -19.94 7.91 20.13
CA GLU A 11 -19.49 6.73 19.39
C GLU A 11 -19.75 6.87 17.89
N LYS A 12 -20.89 7.45 17.50
CA LYS A 12 -21.17 7.78 16.09
C LYS A 12 -20.10 8.70 15.51
N LEU A 13 -19.78 9.80 16.20
CA LEU A 13 -18.75 10.75 15.75
C LEU A 13 -17.37 10.09 15.64
N ARG A 14 -17.04 9.18 16.57
CA ARG A 14 -15.78 8.43 16.55
C ARG A 14 -15.68 7.51 15.34
N VAL A 15 -16.75 6.77 15.03
CA VAL A 15 -16.82 5.90 13.85
C VAL A 15 -16.68 6.73 12.56
N GLU A 16 -17.42 7.84 12.46
CA GLU A 16 -17.32 8.75 11.31
C GLU A 16 -15.92 9.33 11.15
N PHE A 17 -15.27 9.72 12.25
CA PHE A 17 -13.91 10.23 12.24
C PHE A 17 -12.91 9.19 11.73
N GLU A 18 -12.92 7.97 12.28
CA GLU A 18 -11.99 6.91 11.84
C GLU A 18 -12.24 6.49 10.39
N GLN A 19 -13.50 6.50 9.94
CA GLN A 19 -13.82 6.23 8.55
C GLN A 19 -13.27 7.32 7.61
N ARG A 20 -13.54 8.60 7.89
CA ARG A 20 -13.03 9.72 7.08
C ARG A 20 -11.50 9.77 7.07
N LYS A 21 -10.88 9.51 8.21
CA LYS A 21 -9.42 9.41 8.34
C LYS A 21 -8.87 8.29 7.46
N ARG A 22 -9.48 7.10 7.49
CA ARG A 22 -9.11 5.97 6.62
C ARG A 22 -9.24 6.33 5.14
N GLU A 23 -10.35 6.96 4.75
CA GLU A 23 -10.58 7.41 3.37
C GLU A 23 -9.51 8.41 2.91
N LEU A 24 -9.19 9.39 3.75
CA LEU A 24 -8.15 10.39 3.47
C LEU A 24 -6.76 9.73 3.31
N GLN A 25 -6.43 8.77 4.16
CA GLN A 25 -5.17 8.01 4.05
C GLN A 25 -5.09 7.21 2.74
N ILE A 26 -6.20 6.59 2.32
CA ILE A 26 -6.27 5.87 1.04
C ILE A 26 -6.09 6.83 -0.14
N GLN A 27 -6.79 7.97 -0.12
CA GLN A 27 -6.68 8.99 -1.15
C GLN A 27 -5.25 9.52 -1.25
N PHE A 28 -4.63 9.85 -0.12
CA PHE A 28 -3.24 10.31 -0.05
C PHE A 28 -2.28 9.28 -0.65
N ALA A 29 -2.35 8.02 -0.22
CA ALA A 29 -1.45 6.98 -0.71
C ALA A 29 -1.61 6.73 -2.23
N LYS A 30 -2.86 6.74 -2.73
CA LYS A 30 -3.14 6.58 -4.16
C LYS A 30 -2.68 7.76 -5.00
N ALA A 31 -2.91 8.99 -4.53
CA ALA A 31 -2.49 10.20 -5.23
C ALA A 31 -0.97 10.31 -5.35
N ASN A 32 -0.25 9.78 -4.35
CA ASN A 32 1.22 9.76 -4.33
C ASN A 32 1.82 8.46 -4.87
N ASN A 33 1.05 7.61 -5.58
CA ASN A 33 1.57 6.36 -6.14
C ASN A 33 2.16 6.57 -7.55
N PRO A 34 3.48 6.47 -7.75
CA PRO A 34 4.09 6.68 -9.07
C PRO A 34 4.15 5.42 -9.94
N TYR A 35 3.79 4.24 -9.39
CA TYR A 35 4.01 2.94 -10.04
C TYR A 35 2.68 2.23 -10.36
N LYS A 36 2.70 1.39 -11.38
CA LYS A 36 1.53 0.64 -11.88
C LYS A 36 1.83 -0.86 -12.01
N VAL A 37 0.77 -1.65 -12.19
CA VAL A 37 0.89 -3.08 -12.51
C VAL A 37 1.70 -3.23 -13.81
N GLY A 38 2.62 -4.20 -13.82
CA GLY A 38 3.56 -4.44 -14.91
C GLY A 38 4.91 -3.72 -14.78
N ASP A 39 5.01 -2.69 -13.93
CA ASP A 39 6.31 -2.05 -13.65
C ASP A 39 7.27 -3.06 -12.99
N ILE A 40 8.56 -2.95 -13.30
CA ILE A 40 9.63 -3.71 -12.68
C ILE A 40 10.32 -2.80 -11.68
N LEU A 41 10.18 -3.13 -10.40
CA LEU A 41 10.71 -2.36 -9.29
C LEU A 41 11.86 -3.11 -8.64
N GLN A 42 12.86 -2.35 -8.18
CA GLN A 42 13.99 -2.85 -7.42
C GLN A 42 14.03 -2.18 -6.05
N ASP A 43 14.14 -3.00 -4.99
CA ASP A 43 14.53 -2.55 -3.65
C ASP A 43 15.98 -3.00 -3.34
N ASN A 44 16.41 -2.86 -2.09
CA ASN A 44 17.75 -3.24 -1.66
C ASN A 44 18.07 -4.74 -1.80
N TYR A 45 17.05 -5.61 -1.91
CA TYR A 45 17.20 -7.07 -1.80
C TYR A 45 16.67 -7.83 -3.01
N LYS A 46 15.73 -7.27 -3.76
CA LYS A 46 14.99 -7.97 -4.81
C LYS A 46 14.55 -7.05 -5.94
N ILE A 47 14.41 -7.67 -7.10
CA ILE A 47 13.78 -7.12 -8.29
C ILE A 47 12.47 -7.87 -8.48
N GLY A 48 11.38 -7.17 -8.77
CA GLY A 48 10.09 -7.80 -8.98
C GLY A 48 9.18 -7.02 -9.92
N ARG A 49 8.36 -7.76 -10.68
CA ARG A 49 7.31 -7.20 -11.54
C ARG A 49 6.01 -7.05 -10.77
N VAL A 50 5.43 -5.86 -10.74
CA VAL A 50 4.19 -5.58 -10.00
C VAL A 50 3.02 -6.34 -10.61
N THR A 51 2.34 -7.14 -9.78
CA THR A 51 1.12 -7.87 -10.16
C THR A 51 -0.13 -7.27 -9.54
N SER A 52 -0.01 -6.66 -8.36
CA SER A 52 -1.11 -5.91 -7.74
C SER A 52 -0.57 -4.87 -6.76
N ILE A 53 -1.39 -3.87 -6.48
CA ILE A 53 -1.03 -2.75 -5.62
C ILE A 53 -2.09 -2.63 -4.53
N VAL A 54 -1.65 -2.55 -3.28
CA VAL A 54 -2.53 -2.40 -2.12
C VAL A 54 -2.08 -1.22 -1.28
N THR A 55 -3.02 -0.55 -0.64
CA THR A 55 -2.70 0.52 0.30
C THR A 55 -2.28 -0.07 1.64
N TYR A 56 -1.19 0.45 2.20
CA TYR A 56 -0.74 0.20 3.55
C TYR A 56 -1.06 1.40 4.43
N LEU A 57 -2.03 1.22 5.32
CA LEU A 57 -2.50 2.26 6.23
C LEU A 57 -1.63 2.22 7.50
N SER A 58 -0.68 3.15 7.57
CA SER A 58 0.20 3.35 8.72
C SER A 58 0.23 4.83 9.11
N LYS A 59 1.15 5.22 10.00
CA LYS A 59 1.43 6.64 10.28
C LYS A 59 1.77 7.41 8.99
N GLU A 60 2.46 6.75 8.07
CA GLU A 60 2.78 7.26 6.73
C GLU A 60 2.12 6.33 5.69
N PRO A 61 0.88 6.66 5.27
CA PRO A 61 0.15 5.84 4.30
C PRO A 61 0.91 5.78 2.97
N GLN A 62 1.08 4.57 2.45
CA GLN A 62 1.85 4.33 1.23
C GLN A 62 1.30 3.12 0.46
N MET A 63 1.82 2.88 -0.73
CA MET A 63 1.50 1.68 -1.49
C MET A 63 2.46 0.53 -1.17
N ILE A 64 1.92 -0.69 -1.16
CA ILE A 64 2.68 -1.95 -1.23
C ILE A 64 2.41 -2.58 -2.58
N TYR A 65 3.48 -2.91 -3.29
CA TYR A 65 3.45 -3.61 -4.57
C TYR A 65 3.65 -5.09 -4.32
N LYS A 66 2.61 -5.91 -4.56
CA LYS A 66 2.81 -7.36 -4.68
C LYS A 66 3.49 -7.62 -6.01
N VAL A 67 4.56 -8.41 -5.99
CA VAL A 67 5.42 -8.63 -7.14
C VAL A 67 5.66 -10.11 -7.40
N VAL A 68 5.87 -10.45 -8.66
CA VAL A 68 6.59 -11.68 -9.03
C VAL A 68 8.09 -11.37 -9.03
N LEU A 69 8.87 -12.13 -8.27
CA LEU A 69 10.31 -11.94 -8.13
C LEU A 69 11.04 -12.37 -9.40
N LEU A 70 11.98 -11.54 -9.82
CA LEU A 70 12.80 -11.75 -11.00
C LEU A 70 14.25 -12.07 -10.63
N ASN A 71 14.93 -12.76 -11.55
CA ASN A 71 16.37 -12.88 -11.59
C ASN A 71 17.00 -11.56 -12.10
N LYS A 72 18.33 -11.47 -12.08
CA LYS A 72 19.06 -10.27 -12.57
C LYS A 72 18.88 -10.03 -14.08
N ASP A 73 18.57 -11.07 -14.84
CA ASP A 73 18.24 -11.02 -16.27
C ASP A 73 16.76 -10.69 -16.54
N LEU A 74 16.01 -10.31 -15.50
CA LEU A 74 14.57 -10.00 -15.54
C LEU A 74 13.65 -11.19 -15.88
N THR A 75 14.16 -12.42 -15.86
CA THR A 75 13.34 -13.64 -15.96
C THR A 75 12.68 -13.97 -14.62
N GLU A 76 11.52 -14.62 -14.63
CA GLU A 76 10.81 -15.00 -13.40
C GLU A 76 11.54 -16.10 -12.62
N LYS A 77 11.56 -15.97 -11.29
CA LYS A 77 12.07 -17.05 -10.41
C LYS A 77 11.13 -18.24 -10.43
N LYS A 78 11.69 -19.46 -10.50
CA LYS A 78 10.90 -20.71 -10.52
C LYS A 78 10.35 -21.15 -9.16
N LYS A 79 10.97 -20.72 -8.05
CA LYS A 79 10.57 -21.07 -6.66
C LYS A 79 10.48 -19.80 -5.81
N ASN A 80 9.53 -19.75 -4.87
CA ASN A 80 9.25 -18.60 -4.00
C ASN A 80 9.17 -17.28 -4.78
N ASN A 81 8.38 -17.29 -5.85
CA ASN A 81 8.35 -16.24 -6.86
C ASN A 81 7.46 -15.06 -6.48
N ILE A 82 6.89 -15.01 -5.28
CA ILE A 82 6.02 -13.90 -4.86
C ILE A 82 6.73 -13.11 -3.76
N GLY A 83 6.62 -11.78 -3.84
CA GLY A 83 7.11 -10.88 -2.81
C GLY A 83 6.27 -9.61 -2.71
N GLN A 84 6.72 -8.72 -1.84
CA GLN A 84 6.17 -7.39 -1.67
C GLN A 84 7.29 -6.36 -1.66
N ILE A 85 7.10 -5.23 -2.33
CA ILE A 85 7.99 -4.07 -2.27
C ILE A 85 7.18 -2.89 -1.72
N PHE A 86 7.70 -2.23 -0.68
CA PHE A 86 7.10 -1.03 -0.09
C PHE A 86 7.53 0.19 -0.90
N GLN A 87 6.62 1.15 -1.11
CA GLN A 87 6.90 2.36 -1.87
C GLN A 87 8.15 3.11 -1.41
N GLN A 88 8.31 3.31 -0.12
CA GLN A 88 9.48 3.99 0.45
C GLN A 88 10.82 3.25 0.20
N ASN A 89 10.76 1.95 -0.11
CA ASN A 89 11.94 1.11 -0.32
C ASN A 89 12.33 0.98 -1.80
N VAL A 90 11.53 1.50 -2.73
CA VAL A 90 11.86 1.44 -4.15
C VAL A 90 13.10 2.31 -4.43
N LYS A 91 14.13 1.69 -5.01
CA LYS A 91 15.37 2.37 -5.41
C LYS A 91 15.40 2.70 -6.89
N ALA A 92 14.80 1.84 -7.71
CA ALA A 92 14.75 2.03 -9.15
C ALA A 92 13.50 1.40 -9.77
N LYS A 93 13.06 2.00 -10.88
CA LYS A 93 12.13 1.43 -11.84
C LYS A 93 12.93 1.08 -13.10
N LEU A 94 12.82 -0.16 -13.58
CA LEU A 94 13.70 -0.72 -14.61
C LEU A 94 13.06 -0.81 -16.01
N ASN A 95 11.81 -0.36 -16.18
CA ASN A 95 11.08 -0.37 -17.46
C ASN A 95 10.10 0.80 -17.59
#